data_AF-A0A0M6XJJ8-F1
#
_entry.id   AF-A0A0M6XJJ8-F1
#
_cell.length_a   1.000
_cell.length_b   1.000
_cell.length_c   1.000
_cell.angle_alpha   90.00
_cell.angle_beta   90.00
_cell.angle_gamma   90.00
#
_symmetry.space_group_name_H-M   'P 1'
#
loop_
_entity.id
_entity.type
_entity.pdbx_description
1 polymer ?
#
loop_
_entity_poly.entity_id
_entity_poly.type
_entity_poly.pdbx_seq_one_letter_code
_entity_poly.pdbx_strand_id
1 'polypeptide(L)'
;MTPAEMQQLALIVNPDGPWSLGFWIKIGGFVIAGAGLLFAGWQIRQLSQQLAQSNEVFKADHDRTRRENLVNTLRHYTAGTKPEHNKMVQLLDRMSEDQLINLWEAKPITLGGELKEFACSALRREFPDAYERHCKDREPVQFTHGESMQLRYIMLDVLNHYEVCLAPWHLGIADEEAMESQFKALVDRKDGKHKLDAARNIIGPDRFPASKAFKDKLFPPEGKIQPAKPQLGQGQ
;
A
#
# COMPACT_ATOMS: atom_id res chain seq x y z
N MET A 1 -32.76 -91.75 -20.72
CA MET A 1 -31.82 -90.61 -20.72
C MET A 1 -30.54 -91.07 -21.38
N THR A 2 -30.39 -90.74 -22.65
CA THR A 2 -29.28 -91.20 -23.48
C THR A 2 -28.15 -90.18 -23.48
N PRO A 3 -26.88 -90.60 -23.70
CA PRO A 3 -25.74 -89.69 -23.83
C PRO A 3 -25.91 -88.60 -24.91
N ALA A 4 -26.83 -88.81 -25.85
CA ALA A 4 -27.15 -87.89 -26.93
C ALA A 4 -28.01 -86.69 -26.49
N GLU A 5 -28.81 -86.81 -25.42
CA GLU A 5 -29.64 -85.71 -24.89
C GLU A 5 -28.82 -84.75 -24.03
N MET A 6 -27.72 -85.21 -23.41
CA MET A 6 -26.81 -84.35 -22.64
C MET A 6 -25.90 -83.48 -23.52
N GLN A 7 -25.67 -83.83 -24.79
CA GLN A 7 -24.92 -82.98 -25.72
C GLN A 7 -25.76 -81.83 -26.31
N GLN A 8 -27.09 -81.92 -26.32
CA GLN A 8 -27.94 -80.82 -26.81
C GLN A 8 -28.14 -79.69 -25.79
N LEU A 9 -27.89 -79.93 -24.50
CA LEU A 9 -27.92 -78.89 -23.47
C LEU A 9 -26.56 -78.16 -23.28
N ALA A 10 -25.47 -78.69 -23.83
CA ALA A 10 -24.14 -78.07 -23.76
C ALA A 10 -23.90 -77.00 -24.82
N LEU A 11 -24.85 -76.76 -25.74
CA LEU A 11 -24.69 -75.88 -26.90
C LEU A 11 -25.44 -74.55 -26.83
N ILE A 12 -26.16 -74.24 -25.74
CA ILE A 12 -26.93 -73.00 -25.66
C ILE A 12 -26.51 -72.22 -24.41
N VAL A 13 -25.91 -71.06 -24.69
CA VAL A 13 -25.38 -70.06 -23.76
C VAL A 13 -24.04 -70.45 -23.15
N ASN A 14 -22.98 -70.35 -23.96
CA ASN A 14 -21.70 -69.88 -23.43
C ASN A 14 -21.95 -68.43 -22.92
N PRO A 15 -22.04 -68.19 -21.60
CA PRO A 15 -22.48 -66.90 -21.06
C PRO A 15 -21.50 -65.76 -21.39
N ASP A 16 -20.29 -66.10 -21.85
CA ASP A 16 -19.23 -65.19 -22.22
C ASP A 16 -18.93 -65.17 -23.74
N GLY A 17 -19.83 -65.72 -24.57
CA GLY A 17 -19.71 -65.60 -26.02
C GLY A 17 -19.83 -64.14 -26.50
N PRO A 18 -19.23 -63.77 -27.65
CA PRO A 18 -19.22 -62.39 -28.19
C PRO A 18 -20.62 -61.84 -28.57
N TRP A 19 -21.68 -62.64 -28.41
CA TRP A 19 -23.07 -62.26 -28.63
C TRP A 19 -23.93 -62.35 -27.36
N SER A 20 -23.33 -62.57 -26.18
CA SER A 20 -24.06 -62.65 -24.93
C SER A 20 -24.53 -61.27 -24.44
N LEU A 21 -25.66 -61.22 -23.74
CA LEU A 21 -26.17 -59.98 -23.14
C LEU A 21 -25.13 -59.33 -22.20
N GLY A 22 -24.36 -60.16 -21.49
CA GLY A 22 -23.29 -59.71 -20.60
C GLY A 22 -22.11 -59.04 -21.32
N PHE A 23 -21.79 -59.46 -22.55
CA PHE A 23 -20.77 -58.82 -23.39
C PHE A 23 -21.19 -57.41 -23.82
N TRP A 24 -22.43 -57.23 -24.27
CA TRP A 24 -22.96 -55.91 -24.67
C TRP A 24 -23.12 -54.95 -23.50
N ILE A 25 -23.50 -55.44 -22.31
CA ILE A 25 -23.54 -54.61 -21.08
C ILE A 25 -22.13 -54.13 -20.69
N LYS A 26 -21.13 -55.01 -20.77
CA LYS A 26 -19.73 -54.64 -20.50
C LYS A 26 -19.24 -53.60 -21.51
N ILE A 27 -19.48 -53.79 -22.81
CA ILE A 27 -19.15 -52.80 -23.86
C ILE A 27 -19.87 -51.46 -23.62
N GLY A 28 -21.17 -51.49 -23.31
CA GLY A 28 -21.94 -50.29 -23.00
C GLY A 28 -21.39 -49.52 -21.79
N GLY A 29 -20.97 -50.23 -20.74
CA GLY A 29 -20.30 -49.66 -19.57
C GLY A 29 -18.97 -48.97 -19.91
N PHE A 30 -18.14 -49.58 -20.76
CA PHE A 30 -16.88 -48.98 -21.23
C PHE A 30 -17.10 -47.71 -22.07
N VAL A 31 -18.12 -47.69 -22.92
CA VAL A 31 -18.46 -46.52 -23.74
C VAL A 31 -18.92 -45.34 -22.87
N ILE A 32 -19.77 -45.59 -21.86
CA ILE A 32 -20.24 -44.55 -20.93
C ILE A 32 -19.08 -44.00 -20.09
N ALA A 33 -18.20 -44.88 -19.58
CA ALA A 33 -17.01 -44.45 -18.83
C ALA A 33 -16.06 -43.60 -19.70
N GLY A 34 -15.83 -44.00 -20.96
CA GLY A 34 -15.03 -43.23 -21.92
C GLY A 34 -15.64 -41.86 -22.23
N ALA A 35 -16.94 -41.79 -22.48
CA ALA A 35 -17.66 -40.53 -22.72
C ALA A 35 -17.59 -39.59 -21.49
N GLY A 36 -17.72 -40.13 -20.28
CA GLY A 36 -17.57 -39.36 -19.04
C GLY A 36 -16.18 -38.75 -18.86
N LEU A 37 -15.11 -39.49 -19.17
CA LEU A 37 -13.74 -38.99 -19.12
C LEU A 37 -13.49 -37.87 -20.15
N LEU A 38 -14.02 -38.02 -21.37
CA LEU A 38 -13.92 -36.99 -22.40
C LEU A 38 -14.68 -35.71 -22.00
N PHE A 39 -15.89 -35.86 -21.44
CA PHE A 39 -16.67 -34.73 -20.94
C PHE A 39 -15.96 -34.02 -19.77
N ALA A 40 -15.41 -34.77 -18.81
CA ALA A 40 -14.63 -34.21 -17.70
C ALA A 40 -13.38 -33.47 -18.22
N GLY A 41 -12.66 -34.05 -19.19
CA GLY A 41 -11.51 -33.40 -19.83
C GLY A 41 -11.90 -32.11 -20.56
N TRP A 42 -13.03 -32.10 -21.26
CA TRP A 42 -13.57 -30.89 -21.89
C TRP A 42 -13.96 -29.82 -20.86
N GLN A 43 -14.60 -30.20 -19.74
CA GLN A 43 -14.98 -29.28 -18.67
C GLN A 43 -13.77 -28.65 -17.97
N ILE A 44 -12.72 -29.44 -17.71
CA ILE A 44 -11.45 -28.93 -17.16
C ILE A 44 -10.82 -27.89 -18.11
N ARG A 45 -10.86 -28.15 -19.42
CA ARG A 45 -10.34 -27.20 -20.42
C ARG A 45 -11.14 -25.88 -20.41
N GLN A 46 -12.46 -25.93 -20.33
CA GLN A 46 -13.30 -24.72 -20.22
C GLN A 46 -13.00 -23.92 -18.94
N LEU A 47 -12.89 -24.59 -17.79
CA LEU A 47 -12.52 -23.97 -16.53
C LEU A 47 -11.13 -23.31 -16.60
N SER A 48 -10.16 -23.96 -17.23
CA SER A 48 -8.82 -23.37 -17.40
C SER A 48 -8.84 -22.08 -18.22
N GLN A 49 -9.70 -21.98 -19.24
CA GLN A 49 -9.83 -20.79 -20.06
C GLN A 49 -10.52 -19.65 -19.29
N GLN A 50 -11.57 -19.97 -18.53
CA GLN A 50 -12.24 -19.01 -17.65
C GLN A 50 -11.30 -18.47 -16.56
N LEU A 51 -10.46 -19.32 -15.98
CA LEU A 51 -9.45 -18.90 -15.01
C LEU A 51 -8.41 -17.95 -15.62
N ALA A 52 -7.95 -18.23 -16.85
CA ALA A 52 -7.01 -17.36 -17.54
C ALA A 52 -7.61 -15.96 -17.78
N GLN A 53 -8.83 -15.89 -18.33
CA GLN A 53 -9.53 -14.62 -18.57
C GLN A 53 -9.85 -13.89 -17.26
N SER A 54 -10.28 -14.63 -16.23
CA SER A 54 -10.58 -14.05 -14.92
C SER A 54 -9.33 -13.43 -14.30
N ASN A 55 -8.16 -14.07 -14.43
CA ASN A 55 -6.90 -13.52 -13.93
C ASN A 55 -6.51 -12.22 -14.65
N GLU A 56 -6.74 -12.13 -15.96
CA GLU A 56 -6.48 -10.90 -16.72
C GLU A 56 -7.41 -9.76 -16.29
N VAL A 57 -8.71 -10.05 -16.15
CA VAL A 57 -9.69 -9.07 -15.65
C VAL A 57 -9.35 -8.63 -14.24
N PHE A 58 -8.99 -9.55 -13.35
CA PHE A 58 -8.56 -9.20 -11.99
C PHE A 58 -7.32 -8.31 -11.99
N LYS A 59 -6.30 -8.61 -12.82
CA LYS A 59 -5.11 -7.76 -12.92
C LYS A 59 -5.46 -6.36 -13.41
N ALA A 60 -6.27 -6.25 -14.48
CA ALA A 60 -6.69 -4.97 -15.01
C ALA A 60 -7.51 -4.14 -13.99
N ASP A 61 -8.39 -4.80 -13.24
CA ASP A 61 -9.19 -4.17 -12.20
C ASP A 61 -8.35 -3.75 -10.97
N HIS A 62 -7.37 -4.58 -10.57
CA HIS A 62 -6.39 -4.22 -9.55
C HIS A 62 -5.57 -3.00 -9.96
N ASP A 63 -5.05 -2.96 -11.19
CA ASP A 63 -4.28 -1.81 -11.69
C ASP A 63 -5.12 -0.55 -11.76
N ARG A 64 -6.38 -0.66 -12.20
CA ARG A 64 -7.34 0.44 -12.17
C ARG A 64 -7.56 0.95 -10.75
N THR A 65 -7.85 0.05 -9.81
CA THR A 65 -8.09 0.38 -8.40
C THR A 65 -6.87 1.09 -7.78
N ARG A 66 -5.65 0.63 -8.11
CA ARG A 66 -4.41 1.26 -7.64
C ARG A 66 -4.26 2.70 -8.13
N ARG A 67 -4.62 2.96 -9.39
CA ARG A 67 -4.61 4.32 -9.97
C ARG A 67 -5.70 5.20 -9.39
N GLU A 68 -6.91 4.67 -9.18
CA GLU A 68 -7.98 5.40 -8.52
C GLU A 68 -7.60 5.79 -7.08
N ASN A 69 -6.97 4.88 -6.34
CA ASN A 69 -6.45 5.14 -5.01
C ASN A 69 -5.35 6.21 -5.00
N LEU A 70 -4.43 6.17 -5.97
CA LEU A 70 -3.44 7.25 -6.16
C LEU A 70 -4.13 8.60 -6.36
N VAL A 71 -5.09 8.68 -7.29
CA VAL A 71 -5.80 9.94 -7.58
C VAL A 71 -6.56 10.45 -6.36
N ASN A 72 -7.25 9.57 -5.63
CA ASN A 72 -7.94 9.92 -4.40
C ASN A 72 -6.96 10.43 -3.31
N THR A 73 -5.78 9.82 -3.22
CA THR A 73 -4.72 10.24 -2.30
C THR A 73 -4.18 11.62 -2.66
N LEU A 74 -3.90 11.88 -3.94
CA LEU A 74 -3.45 13.20 -4.41
C LEU A 74 -4.52 14.27 -4.19
N ARG A 75 -5.80 13.93 -4.41
CA ARG A 75 -6.92 14.82 -4.10
C ARG A 75 -7.02 15.12 -2.61
N HIS A 76 -6.88 14.11 -1.76
CA HIS A 76 -6.86 14.29 -0.31
C HIS A 76 -5.68 15.16 0.14
N TYR A 77 -4.48 14.89 -0.39
CA TYR A 77 -3.28 15.67 -0.09
C TYR A 77 -3.46 17.15 -0.45
N THR A 78 -3.89 17.43 -1.68
CA THR A 78 -4.09 18.81 -2.17
C THR A 78 -5.19 19.54 -1.42
N ALA A 79 -6.30 18.88 -1.08
CA ALA A 79 -7.39 19.49 -0.32
C ALA A 79 -7.04 19.69 1.16
N GLY A 80 -6.24 18.80 1.75
CA GLY A 80 -5.86 18.84 3.16
C GLY A 80 -4.64 19.70 3.47
N THR A 81 -3.83 20.06 2.46
CA THR A 81 -2.64 20.89 2.65
C THR A 81 -3.03 22.32 2.99
N LYS A 82 -2.65 22.77 4.19
CA LYS A 82 -2.91 24.14 4.67
C LYS A 82 -1.69 25.04 4.45
N PRO A 83 -1.86 26.36 4.29
CA PRO A 83 -0.72 27.29 4.19
C PRO A 83 0.23 27.21 5.40
N GLU A 84 -0.32 26.91 6.58
CA GLU A 84 0.38 26.72 7.84
C GLU A 84 1.37 25.54 7.78
N HIS A 85 1.04 24.48 7.02
CA HIS A 85 1.83 23.26 6.93
C HIS A 85 3.23 23.52 6.38
N ASN A 86 3.34 24.28 5.29
CA ASN A 86 4.64 24.58 4.67
C ASN A 86 5.57 25.35 5.60
N LYS A 87 5.02 26.22 6.45
CA LYS A 87 5.79 26.99 7.44
C LYS A 87 6.16 26.12 8.63
N MET A 88 5.25 25.26 9.06
CA MET A 88 5.53 24.28 10.11
C MET A 88 6.63 23.30 9.70
N VAL A 89 6.62 22.78 8.47
CA VAL A 89 7.71 21.91 7.98
C VAL A 89 9.06 22.62 8.05
N GLN A 90 9.13 23.87 7.58
CA GLN A 90 10.36 24.66 7.63
C GLN A 90 10.82 24.97 9.05
N LEU A 91 9.88 25.17 9.97
CA LEU A 91 10.15 25.35 11.39
C LEU A 91 10.74 24.07 11.99
N LEU A 92 10.05 22.94 11.85
CA LEU A 92 10.44 21.64 12.42
C LEU A 92 11.79 21.15 11.90
N ASP A 93 12.10 21.36 10.62
CA ASP A 93 13.37 20.94 10.02
C ASP A 93 14.59 21.69 10.58
N ARG A 94 14.38 22.87 11.17
CA ARG A 94 15.44 23.76 11.64
C ARG A 94 15.50 23.90 13.16
N MET A 95 14.51 23.39 13.89
CA MET A 95 14.52 23.37 15.34
C MET A 95 15.59 22.40 15.88
N SER A 96 16.15 22.74 17.04
CA SER A 96 16.97 21.78 17.79
C SER A 96 16.12 20.68 18.40
N GLU A 97 16.75 19.58 18.80
CA GLU A 97 16.08 18.45 19.45
C GLU A 97 15.38 18.90 20.75
N ASP A 98 16.05 19.70 21.59
CA ASP A 98 15.45 20.26 22.81
C ASP A 98 14.22 21.13 22.53
N GLN A 99 14.26 21.94 21.47
CA GLN A 99 13.12 22.77 21.08
C GLN A 99 11.95 21.92 20.60
N LEU A 100 12.21 20.84 19.86
CA LEU A 100 11.19 19.91 19.39
C LEU A 100 10.58 19.10 20.55
N ILE A 101 11.39 18.68 21.54
CA ILE A 101 10.90 18.03 22.77
C ILE A 101 9.98 19.00 23.53
N ASN A 102 10.41 20.25 23.72
CA ASN A 102 9.59 21.26 24.40
C ASN A 102 8.28 21.53 23.63
N LEU A 103 8.34 21.62 22.30
CA LEU A 103 7.14 21.76 21.47
C LEU A 103 6.21 20.54 21.61
N TRP A 104 6.77 19.33 21.60
CA TRP A 104 6.01 18.09 21.76
C TRP A 104 5.33 17.99 23.13
N GLU A 105 5.97 18.49 24.18
CA GLU A 105 5.43 18.54 25.54
C GLU A 105 4.56 19.79 25.79
N ALA A 106 4.35 20.63 24.77
CA ALA A 106 3.64 21.91 24.85
C ALA A 106 4.20 22.88 25.91
N LYS A 107 5.50 22.78 26.19
CA LYS A 107 6.22 23.72 27.04
C LYS A 107 6.48 25.02 26.26
N PRO A 108 6.62 26.17 26.95
CA PRO A 108 7.03 27.42 26.30
C PRO A 108 8.36 27.24 25.55
N ILE A 109 8.37 27.65 24.29
CA ILE A 109 9.56 27.58 23.44
C ILE A 109 10.12 28.97 23.18
N THR A 110 11.45 29.08 23.17
CA THR A 110 12.16 30.30 22.78
C THR A 110 12.72 30.12 21.39
N LEU A 111 12.29 30.98 20.46
CA LEU A 111 12.72 30.94 19.06
C LEU A 111 13.37 32.28 18.68
N GLY A 112 14.47 32.20 17.93
CA GLY A 112 15.19 33.36 17.40
C GLY A 112 15.32 33.32 15.88
N GLY A 113 15.78 34.42 15.29
CA GLY A 113 16.09 34.50 13.85
C GLY A 113 14.90 34.14 12.95
N GLU A 114 15.13 33.32 11.92
CA GLU A 114 14.10 32.91 10.97
C GLU A 114 13.04 31.94 11.57
N LEU A 115 13.37 31.23 12.66
CA LEU A 115 12.45 30.27 13.27
C LEU A 115 11.18 30.96 13.80
N LYS A 116 11.35 32.15 14.39
CA LYS A 116 10.19 32.91 14.89
C LYS A 116 9.28 33.37 13.74
N GLU A 117 9.84 33.73 12.59
CA GLU A 117 9.05 34.15 11.42
C GLU A 117 8.19 33.01 10.89
N PHE A 118 8.74 31.79 10.87
CA PHE A 118 7.96 30.59 10.52
C PHE A 118 6.90 30.27 11.56
N ALA A 119 7.21 30.38 12.85
CA ALA A 119 6.24 30.17 13.92
C ALA A 119 5.10 31.20 13.88
N CYS A 120 5.42 32.50 13.80
CA CYS A 120 4.44 33.58 13.62
C CYS A 120 3.57 33.33 12.37
N SER A 121 4.18 32.91 11.25
CA SER A 121 3.45 32.63 10.01
C SER A 121 2.51 31.43 10.12
N ALA A 122 2.93 30.37 10.83
CA ALA A 122 2.09 29.20 11.09
C ALA A 122 0.94 29.53 12.04
N LEU A 123 1.13 30.46 12.98
CA LEU A 123 0.13 30.86 13.96
C LEU A 123 -0.86 31.91 13.45
N ARG A 124 -0.61 32.53 12.30
CA ARG A 124 -1.35 33.71 11.78
C ARG A 124 -2.87 33.56 11.80
N ARG A 125 -3.40 32.35 11.65
CA ARG A 125 -4.84 32.11 11.61
C ARG A 125 -5.50 32.24 12.99
N GLU A 126 -4.92 31.62 14.01
CA GLU A 126 -5.48 31.59 15.37
C GLU A 126 -4.96 32.76 16.24
N PHE A 127 -3.74 33.26 15.94
CA PHE A 127 -3.09 34.36 16.62
C PHE A 127 -2.61 35.41 15.59
N PRO A 128 -3.53 36.23 15.04
CA PRO A 128 -3.18 37.19 13.99
C PRO A 128 -2.19 38.26 14.45
N ASP A 129 -2.17 38.54 15.76
CA ASP A 129 -1.30 39.51 16.41
C ASP A 129 0.09 38.95 16.78
N ALA A 130 0.30 37.64 16.68
CA ALA A 130 1.57 36.99 17.04
C ALA A 130 2.76 37.57 16.27
N TYR A 131 2.55 37.93 15.00
CA TYR A 131 3.59 38.57 14.19
C TYR A 131 4.01 39.92 14.76
N GLU A 132 3.06 40.75 15.19
CA GLU A 132 3.37 42.06 15.74
C GLU A 132 4.00 41.98 17.13
N ARG A 133 3.61 40.98 17.93
CA ARG A 133 4.15 40.75 19.28
C ARG A 133 5.57 40.19 19.27
N HIS A 134 5.88 39.27 18.36
CA HIS A 134 7.11 38.46 18.45
C HIS A 134 8.09 38.66 17.29
N CYS A 135 7.63 39.18 16.15
CA CYS A 135 8.41 39.17 14.91
C CYS A 135 8.92 40.57 14.47
N LYS A 136 8.75 41.63 15.29
CA LYS A 136 9.29 42.99 15.01
C LYS A 136 10.78 43.13 15.35
N ASP A 137 11.18 42.59 16.49
CA ASP A 137 12.56 42.73 16.98
C ASP A 137 13.42 41.55 16.57
N ARG A 138 14.74 41.70 16.54
CA ARG A 138 15.68 40.61 16.19
C ARG A 138 15.90 39.60 17.32
N GLU A 139 15.60 39.99 18.56
CA GLU A 139 15.83 39.18 19.75
C GLU A 139 15.06 37.85 19.75
N PRO A 140 15.55 36.83 20.47
CA PRO A 140 14.80 35.61 20.73
C PRO A 140 13.55 35.92 21.57
N VAL A 141 12.43 35.33 21.19
CA VAL A 141 11.15 35.55 21.88
C VAL A 141 10.61 34.23 22.39
N GLN A 142 10.07 34.27 23.62
CA GLN A 142 9.38 33.15 24.23
C GLN A 142 7.91 33.17 23.81
N PHE A 143 7.47 32.10 23.16
CA PHE A 143 6.06 31.91 22.81
C PHE A 143 5.26 31.54 24.06
N THR A 144 4.04 32.08 24.16
CA THR A 144 3.12 31.75 25.24
C THR A 144 2.74 30.26 25.21
N HIS A 145 2.19 29.76 26.32
CA HIS A 145 1.72 28.37 26.37
C HIS A 145 0.64 28.08 25.32
N GLY A 146 -0.30 29.01 25.10
CA GLY A 146 -1.35 28.87 24.09
C GLY A 146 -0.81 28.80 22.66
N GLU A 147 0.17 29.64 22.33
CA GLU A 147 0.84 29.61 21.03
C GLU A 147 1.66 28.32 20.84
N SER A 148 2.36 27.86 21.89
CA SER A 148 3.14 26.62 21.86
C SER A 148 2.23 25.39 21.68
N MET A 149 1.06 25.37 22.35
CA MET A 149 0.02 24.36 22.16
C MET A 149 -0.51 24.34 20.73
N GLN A 150 -0.73 25.51 20.13
CA GLN A 150 -1.21 25.60 18.75
C GLN A 150 -0.14 25.17 17.74
N LEU A 151 1.13 25.53 17.93
CA LEU A 151 2.24 25.03 17.11
C LEU A 151 2.32 23.51 17.21
N ARG A 152 2.17 22.94 18.41
CA ARG A 152 2.14 21.48 18.61
C ARG A 152 0.99 20.83 17.86
N TYR A 153 -0.20 21.43 17.91
CA TYR A 153 -1.36 20.95 17.16
C TYR A 153 -1.08 20.94 15.65
N ILE A 154 -0.54 22.03 15.09
CA ILE A 154 -0.20 22.12 13.67
C ILE A 154 0.91 21.13 13.30
N MET A 155 1.91 20.91 14.16
CA MET A 155 2.94 19.87 13.98
C MET A 155 2.31 18.49 13.83
N LEU A 156 1.40 18.11 14.74
CA LEU A 156 0.68 16.84 14.67
C LEU A 156 -0.20 16.72 13.43
N ASP A 157 -0.90 17.80 13.07
CA ASP A 157 -1.75 17.87 11.88
C ASP A 157 -0.93 17.61 10.60
N VAL A 158 0.26 18.22 10.47
CA VAL A 158 1.18 17.97 9.34
C VAL A 158 1.64 16.52 9.30
N LEU A 159 2.10 15.98 10.43
CA LEU A 159 2.62 14.61 10.48
C LEU A 159 1.54 13.58 10.17
N ASN A 160 0.35 13.74 10.74
CA ASN A 160 -0.80 12.88 10.47
C ASN A 160 -1.28 13.00 9.02
N HIS A 161 -1.32 14.22 8.47
CA HIS A 161 -1.71 14.44 7.07
C HIS A 161 -0.79 13.66 6.12
N TYR A 162 0.53 13.74 6.33
CA TYR A 162 1.48 12.98 5.51
C TYR A 162 1.41 11.48 5.73
N GLU A 163 1.22 11.04 6.97
CA GLU A 163 1.07 9.62 7.29
C GLU A 163 -0.16 9.01 6.59
N VAL A 164 -1.31 9.69 6.65
CA VAL A 164 -2.54 9.27 5.96
C VAL A 164 -2.35 9.25 4.45
N CYS A 165 -1.65 10.24 3.88
CA CYS A 165 -1.35 10.25 2.45
C CYS A 165 -0.42 9.10 2.03
N LEU A 166 0.51 8.68 2.89
CA LEU A 166 1.46 7.61 2.57
C LEU A 166 0.94 6.21 2.92
N ALA A 167 -0.12 6.09 3.72
CA ALA A 167 -0.69 4.79 4.11
C ALA A 167 -1.12 3.92 2.91
N PRO A 168 -1.78 4.44 1.85
CA PRO A 168 -2.11 3.64 0.66
C PRO A 168 -0.89 3.05 -0.06
N TRP A 169 0.22 3.79 -0.08
CA TRP A 169 1.49 3.29 -0.60
C TRP A 169 2.03 2.18 0.31
N HIS A 170 2.04 2.40 1.63
CA HIS A 170 2.54 1.44 2.61
C HIS A 170 1.76 0.11 2.61
N LEU A 171 0.46 0.16 2.33
CA LEU A 171 -0.42 -1.01 2.22
C LEU A 171 -0.39 -1.67 0.83
N GLY A 172 0.36 -1.14 -0.14
CA GLY A 172 0.42 -1.67 -1.50
C GLY A 172 -0.85 -1.51 -2.32
N ILE A 173 -1.76 -0.63 -1.89
CA ILE A 173 -3.07 -0.41 -2.54
C ILE A 173 -3.06 0.74 -3.55
N ALA A 174 -2.00 1.55 -3.57
CA ALA A 174 -1.79 2.61 -4.55
C ALA A 174 -0.66 2.25 -5.54
N ASP A 175 -0.57 3.03 -6.61
CA ASP A 175 0.55 2.95 -7.56
C ASP A 175 1.87 3.36 -6.86
N GLU A 176 2.80 2.41 -6.72
CA GLU A 176 4.04 2.57 -5.93
C GLU A 176 4.92 3.67 -6.55
N GLU A 177 5.18 3.58 -7.85
CA GLU A 177 6.11 4.45 -8.58
C GLU A 177 5.57 5.89 -8.66
N ALA A 178 4.27 6.02 -8.91
CA ALA A 178 3.64 7.33 -8.95
C ALA A 178 3.62 8.00 -7.56
N MET A 179 3.30 7.25 -6.51
CA MET A 179 3.37 7.75 -5.12
C MET A 179 4.80 8.19 -4.76
N GLU A 180 5.80 7.37 -5.08
CA GLU A 180 7.21 7.70 -4.87
C GLU A 180 7.60 9.00 -5.58
N SER A 181 7.25 9.15 -6.86
CA SER A 181 7.53 10.34 -7.65
C SER A 181 6.89 11.61 -7.06
N GLN A 182 5.59 11.54 -6.72
CA GLN A 182 4.84 12.70 -6.23
C GLN A 182 5.23 13.12 -4.81
N PHE A 183 5.50 12.17 -3.93
CA PHE A 183 5.76 12.43 -2.51
C PHE A 183 7.22 12.43 -2.11
N LYS A 184 8.17 12.16 -3.03
CA LYS A 184 9.62 12.22 -2.76
C LYS A 184 10.06 13.48 -2.02
N ALA A 185 9.51 14.63 -2.41
CA ALA A 185 9.84 15.92 -1.81
C ALA A 185 9.51 16.02 -0.31
N LEU A 186 8.63 15.15 0.23
CA LEU A 186 8.26 15.12 1.65
C LEU A 186 9.31 14.47 2.55
N VAL A 187 10.20 13.66 1.97
CA VAL A 187 11.26 12.95 2.70
C VAL A 187 12.66 13.26 2.16
N ASP A 188 12.75 14.20 1.22
CA ASP A 188 14.00 14.60 0.59
C ASP A 188 15.01 15.13 1.61
N ARG A 189 16.29 15.06 1.28
CA ARG A 189 17.36 15.58 2.13
C ARG A 189 17.53 17.06 1.91
N LYS A 190 17.50 17.84 2.99
CA LYS A 190 17.97 19.22 3.01
C LYS A 190 18.98 19.36 4.12
N ASP A 191 20.14 19.94 3.81
CA ASP A 191 21.23 20.14 4.77
C ASP A 191 21.69 18.83 5.47
N GLY A 192 21.67 17.72 4.73
CA GLY A 192 22.07 16.39 5.21
C GLY A 192 21.04 15.68 6.10
N LYS A 193 19.88 16.29 6.37
CA LYS A 193 18.79 15.71 7.18
C LYS A 193 17.56 15.45 6.33
N HIS A 194 16.85 14.36 6.64
CA HIS A 194 15.54 14.10 6.05
C HIS A 194 14.48 14.98 6.69
N LYS A 195 13.58 15.54 5.88
CA LYS A 195 12.49 16.38 6.36
C LYS A 195 11.65 15.67 7.42
N LEU A 196 11.34 16.38 8.49
CA LEU A 196 10.52 15.96 9.63
C LEU A 196 11.05 14.73 10.39
N ASP A 197 12.24 14.23 10.08
CA ASP A 197 12.74 12.99 10.71
C ASP A 197 12.99 13.18 12.20
N ALA A 198 13.58 14.32 12.60
CA ALA A 198 13.77 14.66 14.00
C ALA A 198 12.45 14.74 14.77
N ALA A 199 11.43 15.40 14.20
CA ALA A 199 10.11 15.52 14.80
C ALA A 199 9.43 14.14 14.97
N ARG A 200 9.51 13.25 13.97
CA ARG A 200 8.99 11.88 14.04
C ARG A 200 9.70 11.07 15.12
N ASN A 201 11.02 11.16 15.21
CA ASN A 201 11.81 10.42 16.20
C ASN A 201 11.47 10.80 17.64
N ILE A 202 11.23 12.10 17.90
CA ILE A 202 10.86 12.60 19.24
C ILE A 202 9.46 12.13 19.65
N ILE A 203 8.50 12.15 18.71
CA ILE A 203 7.13 11.72 19.00
C ILE A 203 7.05 10.19 19.14
N GLY A 204 7.91 9.47 18.42
CA GLY A 204 8.02 8.03 18.41
C GLY A 204 7.92 7.49 16.97
N PRO A 205 8.95 6.80 16.45
CA PRO A 205 8.98 6.35 15.06
C PRO A 205 7.87 5.35 14.71
N ASP A 206 7.36 4.61 15.70
CA ASP A 206 6.31 3.62 15.50
C ASP A 206 4.91 4.23 15.31
N ARG A 207 4.76 5.54 15.55
CA ARG A 207 3.51 6.26 15.33
C ARG A 207 3.31 6.68 13.87
N PHE A 208 4.37 6.64 13.07
CA PHE A 208 4.37 7.06 11.67
C PHE A 208 5.03 6.02 10.74
N PRO A 209 4.52 4.77 10.73
CA PRO A 209 5.14 3.66 10.01
C PRO A 209 5.21 3.86 8.49
N ALA A 210 4.18 4.44 7.87
CA ALA A 210 4.13 4.64 6.42
C ALA A 210 5.20 5.63 5.97
N SER A 211 5.29 6.78 6.64
CA SER A 211 6.31 7.79 6.31
C SER A 211 7.74 7.31 6.60
N LYS A 212 7.95 6.52 7.66
CA LYS A 212 9.23 5.86 7.94
C LYS A 212 9.60 4.87 6.84
N ALA A 213 8.69 3.96 6.49
CA ALA A 213 8.92 2.98 5.42
C ALA A 213 9.18 3.65 4.07
N PHE A 214 8.48 4.76 3.78
CA PHE A 214 8.67 5.55 2.57
C PHE A 214 10.07 6.17 2.49
N LYS A 215 10.54 6.76 3.61
CA LYS A 215 11.91 7.25 3.73
C LYS A 215 12.92 6.13 3.50
N ASP A 216 12.77 5.01 4.20
CA ASP A 216 13.72 3.89 4.16
C ASP A 216 13.76 3.22 2.77
N LYS A 217 12.63 3.21 2.04
CA LYS A 217 12.56 2.74 0.65
C LYS A 217 13.35 3.64 -0.30
N LEU A 218 13.13 4.96 -0.21
CA LEU A 218 13.74 5.95 -1.12
C LEU A 218 15.21 6.22 -0.79
N PHE A 219 15.57 6.11 0.49
CA PHE A 219 16.89 6.40 1.02
C PHE A 219 17.33 5.30 1.99
N PRO A 220 17.66 4.11 1.47
CA PRO A 220 18.07 2.99 2.32
C PRO A 220 19.32 3.36 3.14
N PRO A 221 19.41 2.90 4.40
CA PRO A 221 20.61 3.11 5.20
C PRO A 221 21.82 2.45 4.53
N GLU A 222 22.99 3.10 4.63
CA GLU A 222 24.24 2.66 4.02
C GLU A 222 24.49 1.17 4.34
N GLY A 223 24.68 0.35 3.30
CA GLY A 223 24.88 -1.11 3.42
C GLY A 223 23.69 -1.99 3.04
N LYS A 224 22.49 -1.43 2.80
CA LYS A 224 21.34 -2.18 2.24
C LYS A 224 21.11 -1.79 0.78
N ILE A 225 21.93 -2.33 -0.13
CA ILE A 225 21.67 -2.22 -1.57
C ILE A 225 20.42 -3.06 -1.86
N GLN A 226 19.31 -2.43 -2.25
CA GLN A 226 18.14 -3.17 -2.75
C GLN A 226 18.58 -3.94 -3.99
N PRO A 227 18.31 -5.25 -4.10
CA PRO A 227 18.55 -5.97 -5.34
C PRO A 227 17.72 -5.28 -6.43
N ALA A 228 18.36 -4.92 -7.54
CA ALA A 228 17.69 -4.31 -8.67
C ALA A 228 16.46 -5.17 -9.05
N LYS A 229 15.26 -4.57 -9.09
CA LYS A 229 14.06 -5.25 -9.59
C LYS A 229 14.44 -5.84 -10.96
N PRO A 230 14.34 -7.17 -11.17
CA PRO A 230 14.58 -7.74 -12.48
C PRO A 230 13.61 -7.07 -13.44
N GLN A 231 14.14 -6.44 -14.48
CA GLN A 231 13.33 -5.91 -15.57
C GLN A 231 12.62 -7.10 -16.19
N LEU A 232 11.34 -7.30 -15.85
CA LEU A 232 10.50 -8.26 -16.53
C LEU A 232 10.53 -7.92 -18.01
N GLY A 233 11.00 -8.88 -18.80
CA GLY A 233 11.39 -8.70 -20.19
C GLY A 233 10.37 -7.91 -20.99
N GLN A 234 10.87 -6.89 -21.68
CA GLN A 234 10.26 -6.43 -22.92
C GLN A 234 10.31 -7.60 -23.89
N GLY A 235 9.24 -8.40 -23.90
CA GLY A 235 8.99 -9.35 -24.98
C GLY A 235 8.74 -8.56 -26.26
N GLN A 236 9.68 -8.70 -27.20
CA GLN A 236 9.52 -8.29 -28.59
C GLN A 236 8.44 -9.11 -29.29
#